data_AF-A0A412LEE6-F1
#
_entry.id   AF-A0A412LEE6-F1
#
_cell.length_a   1.000
_cell.length_b   1.000
_cell.length_c   1.000
_cell.angle_alpha   90.00
_cell.angle_beta   90.00
_cell.angle_gamma   90.00
#
_symmetry.space_group_name_H-M   'P 1'
#
loop_
_entity.id
_entity.type
_entity.pdbx_description
1 polymer ?
#
loop_
_entity_poly.entity_id
_entity_poly.type
_entity_poly.pdbx_seq_one_letter_code
_entity_poly.pdbx_strand_id
1 'polypeptide(L)'
;MGFRHCNCIVVFDKNKEKLLLCKRAKNPYKGLLNFVGGKVEPEETSEHAAYRELFEETGISRRDIKLHRLMDMTYYQQQFVLEMYVGILEYDVPLIEEVNTLEWISIEDDFADSNRYAGNKNIAHIVEVAKMFDLCQEEDEQILDKGIFVGVDGCKGGWITAIISNGELSLKKYSDFSKMVFDTTQFDGMLVDMVIGLPSNIEQYEKRPDGIARKIVKPRTSTVFAVPTRQAVYEFIKDKQKDANLSAIGKGLSEQTIAIIPKMREVDEFLLSNEEYMNVIRESHPEVCFARLNGEVLMTNKSEKEGITDRVQVLSRYLQGVSEEYVRTSAKKLGCKPDDILDAVCLAVTANLDAQGRTEIIPENPSTDDKGLKMQMVIPKG
;
A
#
# COMPACT_ATOMS: atom_id res chain seq x y z
N MET A 1 -6.63 15.75 34.19
CA MET A 1 -7.61 16.03 33.10
C MET A 1 -6.78 16.27 31.85
N GLY A 2 -7.04 15.51 30.79
CA GLY A 2 -6.35 15.70 29.51
C GLY A 2 -6.81 16.97 28.80
N PHE A 3 -6.02 17.43 27.83
CA PHE A 3 -6.47 18.47 26.90
C PHE A 3 -7.65 17.94 26.08
N ARG A 4 -8.62 18.81 25.77
CA ARG A 4 -9.65 18.49 24.77
C ARG A 4 -9.06 18.66 23.38
N HIS A 5 -9.45 17.84 22.42
CA HIS A 5 -8.98 17.96 21.04
C HIS A 5 -10.14 18.39 20.13
N CYS A 6 -9.87 19.36 19.26
CA CYS A 6 -10.78 19.82 18.22
C CYS A 6 -10.01 19.89 16.91
N ASN A 7 -10.70 19.75 15.77
CA ASN A 7 -10.11 19.91 14.46
C ASN A 7 -10.66 21.14 13.71
N CYS A 8 -9.87 21.62 12.75
CA CYS A 8 -10.29 22.55 11.70
C CYS A 8 -9.68 22.09 10.37
N ILE A 9 -10.45 22.19 9.29
CA ILE A 9 -10.10 21.57 8.02
C ILE A 9 -10.08 22.63 6.92
N VAL A 10 -8.91 22.82 6.32
CA VAL A 10 -8.65 23.73 5.22
C VAL A 10 -8.85 22.95 3.93
N VAL A 11 -9.94 23.21 3.23
CA VAL A 11 -10.27 22.52 1.97
C VAL A 11 -10.08 23.48 0.80
N PHE A 12 -9.12 23.18 -0.05
CA PHE A 12 -8.95 23.85 -1.34
C PHE A 12 -9.84 23.21 -2.41
N ASP A 13 -10.31 24.01 -3.35
CA ASP A 13 -10.87 23.49 -4.59
C ASP A 13 -9.77 22.81 -5.43
N LYS A 14 -10.17 22.04 -6.45
CA LYS A 14 -9.25 21.25 -7.27
C LYS A 14 -8.14 22.05 -7.96
N ASN A 15 -8.36 23.35 -8.16
CA ASN A 15 -7.40 24.25 -8.80
C ASN A 15 -6.55 25.05 -7.78
N LYS A 16 -6.78 24.87 -6.48
CA LYS A 16 -6.15 25.64 -5.39
C LYS A 16 -6.38 27.16 -5.53
N GLU A 17 -7.51 27.58 -6.09
CA GLU A 17 -7.91 28.97 -6.27
C GLU A 17 -8.91 29.45 -5.21
N LYS A 18 -9.60 28.52 -4.54
CA LYS A 18 -10.63 28.83 -3.54
C LYS A 18 -10.54 27.93 -2.32
N LEU A 19 -11.02 28.45 -1.19
CA LEU A 19 -11.17 27.74 0.07
C LEU A 19 -12.64 27.57 0.43
N LEU A 20 -12.99 26.38 0.91
CA LEU A 20 -14.30 26.12 1.47
C LEU A 20 -14.36 26.63 2.92
N LEU A 21 -15.32 27.50 3.21
CA LEU A 21 -15.62 27.97 4.55
C LEU A 21 -17.10 27.78 4.87
N CYS A 22 -17.41 27.70 6.16
CA CYS A 22 -18.77 27.66 6.66
C CYS A 22 -19.11 28.97 7.40
N LYS A 23 -20.32 29.48 7.21
CA LYS A 23 -20.82 30.65 7.94
C LYS A 23 -21.49 30.19 9.23
N ARG A 24 -20.91 30.56 10.37
CA ARG A 24 -21.33 30.03 11.67
C ARG A 24 -22.76 30.46 12.03
N ALA A 25 -23.64 29.49 12.25
CA ALA A 25 -25.02 29.73 12.69
C ALA A 25 -25.14 30.02 14.21
N LYS A 26 -24.13 29.62 15.00
CA LYS A 26 -24.13 29.67 16.48
C LYS A 26 -22.91 30.41 17.04
N ASN A 27 -23.04 30.92 18.27
CA ASN A 27 -21.93 31.53 19.01
C ASN A 27 -20.89 30.47 19.46
N PRO A 28 -19.62 30.86 19.66
CA PRO A 28 -19.03 32.17 19.35
C PRO A 28 -18.93 32.42 17.83
N TYR A 29 -18.77 33.69 17.43
CA TYR A 29 -18.59 34.12 16.03
C TYR A 29 -19.79 33.89 15.10
N LYS A 30 -21.02 33.95 15.63
CA LYS A 30 -22.23 33.83 14.81
C LYS A 30 -22.21 34.86 13.67
N GLY A 31 -22.42 34.39 12.43
CA GLY A 31 -22.45 35.20 11.22
C GLY A 31 -21.10 35.41 10.54
N LEU A 32 -19.99 35.03 11.18
CA LEU A 32 -18.65 35.05 10.59
C LEU A 32 -18.33 33.72 9.90
N LEU A 33 -17.43 33.77 8.91
CA LEU A 33 -16.89 32.61 8.22
C LEU A 33 -15.81 31.92 9.05
N ASN A 34 -15.78 30.60 9.01
CA ASN A 34 -14.79 29.76 9.67
C ASN A 34 -14.51 28.50 8.84
N PHE A 35 -13.44 27.79 9.18
CA PHE A 35 -13.24 26.43 8.67
C PHE A 35 -14.32 25.49 9.23
N VAL A 36 -14.59 24.43 8.47
CA VAL A 36 -15.34 23.26 8.93
C VAL A 36 -14.51 22.45 9.90
N GLY A 37 -15.18 21.69 10.75
CA GLY A 37 -14.53 20.84 11.76
C GLY A 37 -15.22 20.91 13.12
N GLY A 38 -14.78 20.05 14.03
CA GLY A 38 -15.46 19.86 15.30
C GLY A 38 -14.59 19.22 16.37
N LYS A 39 -15.24 18.49 17.28
CA LYS A 39 -14.55 17.88 18.42
C LYS A 39 -14.04 16.50 18.05
N VAL A 40 -12.93 16.10 18.67
CA VAL A 40 -12.46 14.72 18.64
C VAL A 40 -13.08 13.99 19.83
N GLU A 41 -13.88 12.97 19.55
CA GLU A 41 -14.52 12.14 20.57
C GLU A 41 -13.55 11.14 21.21
N PRO A 42 -13.78 10.67 22.45
CA PRO A 42 -12.80 9.89 23.21
C PRO A 42 -12.35 8.56 22.58
N GLU A 43 -13.15 7.97 21.68
CA GLU A 43 -12.92 6.65 21.08
C GLU A 43 -12.53 6.74 19.59
N GLU A 44 -12.29 7.94 19.05
CA GLU A 44 -11.86 8.14 17.66
C GLU A 44 -10.46 8.78 17.59
N THR A 45 -9.73 8.46 16.53
CA THR A 45 -8.47 9.16 16.22
C THR A 45 -8.77 10.56 15.68
N SER A 46 -7.85 11.50 15.88
CA SER A 46 -7.89 12.85 15.29
C SER A 46 -8.24 12.88 13.80
N GLU A 47 -7.63 11.97 13.01
CA GLU A 47 -7.85 11.91 11.57
C GLU A 47 -9.26 11.42 11.23
N HIS A 48 -9.72 10.33 11.86
CA HIS A 48 -11.12 9.88 11.73
C HIS A 48 -12.12 10.97 12.11
N ALA A 49 -11.87 11.71 13.20
CA ALA A 49 -12.70 12.84 13.60
C ALA A 49 -12.74 13.93 12.52
N ALA A 50 -11.59 14.28 11.92
CA ALA A 50 -11.54 15.26 10.85
C ALA A 50 -12.38 14.85 9.63
N TYR A 51 -12.23 13.60 9.15
CA TYR A 51 -13.06 13.12 8.04
C TYR A 51 -14.54 12.98 8.39
N ARG A 52 -14.87 12.58 9.63
CA ARG A 52 -16.26 12.51 10.10
C ARG A 52 -16.91 13.90 10.06
N GLU A 53 -16.28 14.89 10.69
CA GLU A 53 -16.78 16.27 10.72
C GLU A 53 -16.85 16.88 9.31
N LEU A 54 -15.85 16.61 8.46
CA LEU A 54 -15.88 17.07 7.07
C LEU A 54 -17.09 16.51 6.30
N PHE A 55 -17.34 15.21 6.45
CA PHE A 55 -18.47 14.56 5.78
C PHE A 55 -19.82 15.02 6.34
N GLU A 56 -19.95 15.16 7.66
CA GLU A 56 -21.17 15.64 8.32
C GLU A 56 -21.51 17.08 7.90
N GLU A 57 -20.52 17.98 7.86
CA GLU A 57 -20.77 19.40 7.57
C GLU A 57 -20.85 19.73 6.07
N THR A 58 -20.27 18.90 5.18
CA THR A 58 -20.11 19.25 3.76
C THR A 58 -20.49 18.16 2.77
N GLY A 59 -20.60 16.89 3.21
CA GLY A 59 -20.74 15.73 2.34
C GLY A 59 -19.45 15.25 1.68
N ILE A 60 -18.32 15.93 1.87
CA ILE A 60 -17.01 15.55 1.32
C ILE A 60 -16.44 14.36 2.10
N SER A 61 -16.06 13.30 1.40
CA SER A 61 -15.57 12.06 1.98
C SER A 61 -14.08 11.82 1.70
N ARG A 62 -13.51 10.77 2.31
CA ARG A 62 -12.15 10.27 2.01
C ARG A 62 -11.91 9.92 0.53
N ARG A 63 -12.96 9.79 -0.28
CA ARG A 63 -12.86 9.52 -1.73
C ARG A 63 -12.62 10.78 -2.56
N ASP A 64 -12.95 11.94 -1.99
CA ASP A 64 -12.98 13.21 -2.70
C ASP A 64 -11.74 14.07 -2.39
N ILE A 65 -11.10 13.81 -1.24
CA ILE A 65 -9.99 14.59 -0.71
C ILE A 65 -9.09 13.74 0.20
N LYS A 66 -7.78 13.97 0.10
CA LYS A 66 -6.80 13.51 1.07
C LYS A 66 -6.44 14.66 2.03
N LEU A 67 -6.57 14.41 3.33
CA LEU A 67 -6.23 15.35 4.39
C LEU A 67 -4.84 15.06 4.96
N HIS A 68 -4.06 16.11 5.13
CA HIS A 68 -2.73 16.10 5.76
C HIS A 68 -2.77 16.93 7.04
N ARG A 69 -2.12 16.48 8.12
CA ARG A 69 -2.06 17.24 9.38
C ARG A 69 -1.04 18.38 9.21
N LEU A 70 -1.55 19.61 9.10
CA LEU A 70 -0.78 20.81 8.80
C LEU A 70 0.02 21.31 10.02
N MET A 71 -0.69 21.50 11.14
CA MET A 71 -0.11 22.01 12.39
C MET A 71 -1.11 21.87 13.54
N ASP A 72 -0.60 21.94 14.77
CA ASP A 72 -1.42 21.99 15.98
C ASP A 72 -1.20 23.29 16.76
N MET A 73 -2.27 23.84 17.31
CA MET A 73 -2.23 24.96 18.25
C MET A 73 -2.68 24.51 19.64
N THR A 74 -1.77 24.57 20.62
CA THR A 74 -2.08 24.20 22.00
C THR A 74 -2.45 25.43 22.84
N TYR A 75 -3.67 25.44 23.39
CA TYR A 75 -4.20 26.49 24.25
C TYR A 75 -4.14 26.05 25.71
N TYR A 76 -3.02 26.34 26.38
CA TYR A 76 -2.78 25.93 27.76
C TYR A 76 -3.80 26.48 28.76
N GLN A 77 -4.24 27.74 28.63
CA GLN A 77 -5.19 28.32 29.59
C GLN A 77 -6.58 27.69 29.45
N GLN A 78 -7.01 27.40 28.22
CA GLN A 78 -8.32 26.81 27.91
C GLN A 78 -8.30 25.27 27.92
N GLN A 79 -7.12 24.65 28.07
CA GLN A 79 -6.90 23.21 28.13
C GLN A 79 -7.45 22.47 26.89
N PHE A 80 -7.17 22.97 25.69
CA PHE A 80 -7.48 22.26 24.45
C PHE A 80 -6.39 22.41 23.37
N VAL A 81 -6.36 21.45 22.46
CA VAL A 81 -5.52 21.43 21.26
C VAL A 81 -6.43 21.59 20.04
N LEU A 82 -6.08 22.53 19.16
CA LEU A 82 -6.70 22.67 17.85
C LEU A 82 -5.79 22.04 16.80
N GLU A 83 -6.25 20.96 16.20
CA GLU A 83 -5.53 20.17 15.20
C GLU A 83 -5.98 20.59 13.81
N MET A 84 -5.06 21.02 12.95
CA MET A 84 -5.42 21.54 11.64
C MET A 84 -5.03 20.59 10.53
N TYR A 85 -5.99 20.33 9.67
CA TYR A 85 -5.86 19.48 8.50
C TYR A 85 -6.03 20.29 7.23
N VAL A 86 -5.38 19.88 6.16
CA VAL A 86 -5.44 20.55 4.85
C VAL A 86 -5.56 19.52 3.74
N GLY A 87 -6.33 19.83 2.69
CA GLY A 87 -6.39 19.01 1.49
C GLY A 87 -6.86 19.80 0.26
N ILE A 88 -6.62 19.24 -0.92
CA ILE A 88 -7.16 19.70 -2.21
C ILE A 88 -8.17 18.66 -2.71
N LEU A 89 -9.34 19.12 -3.15
CA LEU A 89 -10.31 18.25 -3.81
C LEU A 89 -9.74 17.67 -5.11
N GLU A 90 -9.96 16.39 -5.38
CA GLU A 90 -9.54 15.77 -6.64
C GLU A 90 -10.40 16.23 -7.83
N TYR A 91 -11.66 16.58 -7.58
CA TYR A 91 -12.64 17.01 -8.57
C TYR A 91 -13.72 17.89 -7.94
N ASP A 92 -14.60 18.48 -8.75
CA ASP A 92 -15.71 19.28 -8.23
C ASP A 92 -16.75 18.38 -7.57
N VAL A 93 -17.14 18.72 -6.33
CA VAL A 93 -18.09 17.95 -5.53
C VAL A 93 -19.36 18.76 -5.24
N PRO A 94 -20.55 18.14 -5.26
CA PRO A 94 -21.75 18.78 -4.75
C PRO A 94 -21.67 18.86 -3.23
N LEU A 95 -21.80 20.07 -2.68
CA LEU A 95 -21.80 20.29 -1.24
C LEU A 95 -23.17 20.00 -0.64
N ILE A 96 -23.19 19.37 0.54
CA ILE A 96 -24.38 19.14 1.35
C ILE A 96 -24.24 19.98 2.61
N GLU A 97 -25.09 21.00 2.75
CA GLU A 97 -25.11 21.83 3.95
C GLU A 97 -25.90 21.14 5.07
N GLU A 98 -25.37 21.19 6.29
CA GLU A 98 -26.11 20.75 7.49
C GLU A 98 -26.59 21.94 8.32
N VAL A 99 -25.78 22.40 9.28
CA VAL A 99 -26.14 23.51 10.20
C VAL A 99 -25.67 24.87 9.69
N ASN A 100 -24.51 24.91 9.05
CA ASN A 100 -23.86 26.13 8.56
C ASN A 100 -23.95 26.17 7.02
N THR A 101 -24.16 27.36 6.46
CA THR A 101 -24.11 27.54 5.00
C THR A 101 -22.66 27.52 4.53
N LEU A 102 -22.39 26.94 3.36
CA LEU A 102 -21.05 26.74 2.82
C LEU A 102 -20.75 27.72 1.69
N GLU A 103 -19.52 28.22 1.64
CA GLU A 103 -19.10 29.21 0.66
C GLU A 103 -17.66 28.95 0.18
N TRP A 104 -17.46 29.03 -1.13
CA TRP A 104 -16.13 29.01 -1.75
C TRP A 104 -15.58 30.43 -1.85
N ILE A 105 -14.52 30.71 -1.10
CA ILE A 105 -13.88 32.02 -1.01
C ILE A 105 -12.56 32.01 -1.79
N SER A 106 -12.29 33.06 -2.56
CA SER A 106 -11.02 33.22 -3.27
C SER A 106 -9.83 33.17 -2.30
N ILE A 107 -8.75 32.49 -2.66
CA ILE A 107 -7.51 32.48 -1.85
C ILE A 107 -6.85 33.87 -1.74
N GLU A 108 -7.25 34.81 -2.59
CA GLU A 108 -6.76 36.20 -2.59
C GLU A 108 -7.61 37.15 -1.73
N ASP A 109 -8.61 36.64 -1.00
CA ASP A 109 -9.43 37.46 -0.10
C ASP A 109 -8.64 37.89 1.18
N ASP A 110 -9.09 38.96 1.83
CA ASP A 110 -8.50 39.46 3.08
C ASP A 110 -8.98 38.65 4.29
N PHE A 111 -8.35 37.50 4.51
CA PHE A 111 -8.62 36.62 5.65
C PHE A 111 -8.31 37.24 7.03
N ALA A 112 -7.71 38.44 7.08
CA ALA A 112 -7.47 39.18 8.32
C ALA A 112 -8.63 40.11 8.72
N ASP A 113 -9.66 40.26 7.88
CA ASP A 113 -10.86 41.05 8.19
C ASP A 113 -11.70 40.38 9.29
N SER A 114 -11.59 40.93 10.50
CA SER A 114 -12.28 40.42 11.68
C SER A 114 -13.81 40.66 11.66
N ASN A 115 -14.33 41.42 10.70
CA ASN A 115 -15.77 41.56 10.49
C ASN A 115 -16.35 40.44 9.60
N ARG A 116 -15.49 39.69 8.91
CA ARG A 116 -15.89 38.58 8.02
C ARG A 116 -15.45 37.23 8.55
N TYR A 117 -14.27 37.14 9.14
CA TYR A 117 -13.63 35.88 9.53
C TYR A 117 -13.54 35.72 11.05
N ALA A 118 -13.83 34.50 11.52
CA ALA A 118 -13.73 34.13 12.93
C ALA A 118 -12.26 34.00 13.39
N GLY A 119 -12.08 33.83 14.70
CA GLY A 119 -10.77 33.44 15.26
C GLY A 119 -9.71 34.55 15.34
N ASN A 120 -10.11 35.83 15.37
CA ASN A 120 -9.22 36.97 15.65
C ASN A 120 -7.94 36.99 14.79
N LYS A 121 -8.10 36.83 13.46
CA LYS A 121 -7.01 36.77 12.46
C LYS A 121 -6.21 35.46 12.41
N ASN A 122 -6.56 34.45 13.21
CA ASN A 122 -5.93 33.13 13.09
C ASN A 122 -6.19 32.51 11.71
N ILE A 123 -7.38 32.72 11.12
CA ILE A 123 -7.68 32.23 9.78
C ILE A 123 -6.66 32.72 8.76
N ALA A 124 -6.29 34.02 8.77
CA ALA A 124 -5.25 34.55 7.90
C ALA A 124 -3.92 33.79 8.04
N HIS A 125 -3.45 33.58 9.27
CA HIS A 125 -2.22 32.84 9.51
C HIS A 125 -2.30 31.39 9.00
N ILE A 126 -3.42 30.71 9.26
CA ILE A 126 -3.67 29.33 8.83
C ILE A 126 -3.65 29.23 7.31
N VAL A 127 -4.34 30.16 6.62
CA VAL A 127 -4.39 30.21 5.16
C VAL A 127 -3.00 30.44 4.58
N GLU A 128 -2.21 31.36 5.13
CA GLU A 128 -0.85 31.60 4.65
C GLU A 128 0.06 30.36 4.84
N VAL A 129 -0.04 29.67 5.98
CA VAL A 129 0.67 28.40 6.19
C VAL A 129 0.18 27.32 5.22
N ALA A 130 -1.13 27.21 5.00
CA ALA A 130 -1.71 26.22 4.09
C ALA A 130 -1.38 26.49 2.60
N LYS A 131 -1.23 27.75 2.20
CA LYS A 131 -0.77 28.13 0.85
C LYS A 131 0.67 27.69 0.61
N MET A 132 1.54 27.90 1.61
CA MET A 132 2.94 27.47 1.60
C MET A 132 3.08 25.95 1.72
N PHE A 133 2.07 25.28 2.26
CA PHE A 133 2.04 23.83 2.30
C PHE A 133 1.95 23.30 0.87
N ASP A 134 3.08 22.76 0.42
CA ASP A 134 3.15 22.03 -0.83
C ASP A 134 2.42 20.71 -0.60
N LEU A 135 1.15 20.65 -0.99
CA LEU A 135 0.35 19.43 -0.94
C LEU A 135 0.89 18.37 -1.92
N CYS A 136 1.87 18.72 -2.76
CA CYS A 136 2.70 17.77 -3.49
C CYS A 136 3.87 17.19 -2.65
N GLN A 137 4.03 17.60 -1.38
CA GLN A 137 5.11 17.17 -0.49
C GLN A 137 4.60 16.62 0.85
N GLU A 138 3.70 15.64 0.78
CA GLU A 138 3.98 14.39 1.47
C GLU A 138 4.18 13.36 0.36
N GLU A 139 5.41 12.85 0.26
CA GLU A 139 5.89 11.79 -0.63
C GLU A 139 4.73 11.10 -1.34
N ASP A 140 4.44 11.59 -2.54
CA ASP A 140 3.62 10.85 -3.46
C ASP A 140 4.07 9.40 -3.37
N GLU A 141 3.10 8.51 -3.19
CA GLU A 141 3.20 7.11 -3.49
C GLU A 141 3.62 6.98 -4.96
N GLN A 142 4.84 7.35 -5.28
CA GLN A 142 5.37 7.45 -6.61
C GLN A 142 6.69 6.72 -6.63
N ILE A 143 6.88 6.07 -7.75
CA ILE A 143 8.09 5.34 -8.07
C ILE A 143 9.28 6.30 -7.98
N LEU A 144 10.37 5.83 -7.40
CA LEU A 144 11.62 6.57 -7.42
C LEU A 144 11.99 6.87 -8.87
N ASP A 145 12.18 8.16 -9.18
CA ASP A 145 12.63 8.65 -10.49
C ASP A 145 13.95 8.03 -10.94
N LYS A 146 14.71 7.44 -10.02
CA LYS A 146 15.96 6.73 -10.27
C LYS A 146 15.94 5.39 -9.56
N GLY A 147 15.99 4.32 -10.34
CA GLY A 147 16.15 2.96 -9.87
C GLY A 147 15.50 1.95 -10.80
N ILE A 148 15.89 0.68 -10.68
CA ILE A 148 15.31 -0.44 -11.41
C ILE A 148 14.74 -1.43 -10.39
N PHE A 149 13.41 -1.49 -10.32
CA PHE A 149 12.69 -2.34 -9.36
C PHE A 149 11.95 -3.44 -10.09
N VAL A 150 12.15 -4.67 -9.64
CA VAL A 150 11.71 -5.86 -10.35
C VAL A 150 10.76 -6.68 -9.48
N GLY A 151 9.60 -6.99 -10.03
CA GLY A 151 8.62 -7.90 -9.44
C GLY A 151 8.43 -9.12 -10.33
N VAL A 152 8.43 -10.30 -9.73
CA VAL A 152 8.42 -11.56 -10.47
C VAL A 152 7.31 -12.48 -9.96
N ASP A 153 6.49 -12.98 -10.88
CA ASP A 153 5.49 -14.01 -10.60
C ASP A 153 5.65 -15.25 -11.50
N GLY A 154 5.29 -16.41 -10.97
CA GLY A 154 5.35 -17.69 -11.67
C GLY A 154 4.09 -17.95 -12.50
N CYS A 155 4.21 -17.88 -13.83
CA CYS A 155 3.07 -18.15 -14.72
C CYS A 155 3.17 -19.48 -15.47
N LYS A 156 2.12 -19.80 -16.24
CA LYS A 156 2.14 -20.96 -17.14
C LYS A 156 3.23 -20.78 -18.21
N GLY A 157 4.18 -21.72 -18.22
CA GLY A 157 5.26 -21.77 -19.20
C GLY A 157 6.41 -20.80 -18.92
N GLY A 158 6.53 -20.29 -17.69
CA GLY A 158 7.68 -19.47 -17.31
C GLY A 158 7.40 -18.45 -16.22
N TRP A 159 8.01 -17.28 -16.32
CA TRP A 159 7.98 -16.22 -15.31
C TRP A 159 7.52 -14.91 -15.95
N ILE A 160 6.59 -14.20 -15.30
CA ILE A 160 6.25 -12.82 -15.64
C ILE A 160 7.11 -11.90 -14.79
N THR A 161 7.69 -10.91 -15.44
CA THR A 161 8.56 -9.92 -14.80
C THR A 161 8.02 -8.54 -15.12
N ALA A 162 7.68 -7.79 -14.08
CA ALA A 162 7.42 -6.37 -14.12
C ALA A 162 8.70 -5.63 -13.72
N ILE A 163 9.12 -4.69 -14.56
CA ILE A 163 10.31 -3.87 -14.35
C ILE A 163 9.85 -2.43 -14.36
N ILE A 164 10.07 -1.77 -13.23
CA ILE A 164 9.82 -0.34 -13.06
C ILE A 164 11.17 0.36 -13.15
N SER A 165 11.32 1.25 -14.14
CA SER A 165 12.55 2.03 -14.35
C SER A 165 12.19 3.45 -14.71
N ASN A 166 12.68 4.43 -13.94
CA ASN A 166 12.40 5.87 -14.14
C ASN A 166 10.89 6.17 -14.26
N GLY A 167 10.07 5.57 -13.38
CA GLY A 167 8.61 5.74 -13.41
C GLY A 167 7.88 4.93 -14.49
N GLU A 168 8.59 4.29 -15.43
CA GLU A 168 7.97 3.53 -16.51
C GLU A 168 7.92 2.03 -16.21
N LEU A 169 6.75 1.42 -16.47
CA LEU A 169 6.55 -0.02 -16.37
C LEU A 169 6.82 -0.72 -17.70
N SER A 170 7.68 -1.73 -17.66
CA SER A 170 7.84 -2.71 -18.74
C SER A 170 7.59 -4.12 -18.25
N LEU A 171 7.01 -4.95 -19.13
CA LEU A 171 6.64 -6.33 -18.84
C LEU A 171 7.36 -7.28 -19.79
N LYS A 172 7.95 -8.34 -19.23
CA LYS A 172 8.61 -9.40 -19.99
C LYS A 172 8.18 -10.77 -19.48
N LYS A 173 8.24 -11.76 -20.37
CA LYS A 173 8.02 -13.17 -20.03
C LYS A 173 9.28 -13.96 -20.38
N TYR A 174 9.72 -14.80 -19.45
CA TYR A 174 10.86 -15.68 -19.64
C TYR A 174 10.46 -17.13 -19.43
N SER A 175 11.12 -18.05 -20.12
CA SER A 175 10.90 -19.50 -19.92
C SER A 175 11.53 -20.02 -18.63
N ASP A 176 12.64 -19.41 -18.21
CA ASP A 176 13.51 -19.89 -17.14
C ASP A 176 13.90 -18.74 -16.21
N PHE A 177 14.03 -19.01 -14.91
CA PHE A 177 14.36 -18.04 -13.87
C PHE A 177 15.76 -17.46 -14.06
N SER A 178 16.74 -18.30 -14.42
CA SER A 178 18.11 -17.85 -14.65
C SER A 178 18.22 -16.84 -15.79
N LYS A 179 17.56 -17.09 -16.93
CA LYS A 179 17.51 -16.15 -18.06
C LYS A 179 16.87 -14.83 -17.66
N MET A 180 15.84 -14.87 -16.83
CA MET A 180 15.15 -13.69 -16.34
C MET A 180 16.06 -12.83 -15.47
N VAL A 181 16.77 -13.42 -14.51
CA VAL A 181 17.74 -12.69 -13.66
C VAL A 181 18.90 -12.16 -14.50
N PHE A 182 19.43 -12.93 -15.45
CA PHE A 182 20.54 -12.49 -16.29
C PHE A 182 20.18 -11.37 -17.30
N ASP A 183 18.92 -11.30 -17.76
CA ASP A 183 18.44 -10.17 -18.57
C ASP A 183 18.17 -8.91 -17.73
N THR A 184 18.08 -9.06 -16.40
CA THR A 184 17.77 -7.99 -15.45
C THR A 184 18.89 -7.74 -14.45
N THR A 185 20.14 -8.07 -14.77
CA THR A 185 21.31 -8.01 -13.84
C THR A 185 21.53 -6.69 -13.12
N GLN A 186 21.04 -5.57 -13.67
CA GLN A 186 21.07 -4.27 -13.02
C GLN A 186 19.69 -4.00 -12.42
N PHE A 187 19.54 -4.32 -11.12
CA PHE A 187 18.35 -3.98 -10.34
C PHE A 187 18.76 -3.44 -8.97
N ASP A 188 17.96 -2.52 -8.44
CA ASP A 188 18.11 -1.96 -7.09
C ASP A 188 17.24 -2.74 -6.07
N GLY A 189 16.21 -3.44 -6.56
CA GLY A 189 15.44 -4.40 -5.76
C GLY A 189 14.72 -5.41 -6.64
N MET A 190 14.71 -6.68 -6.22
CA MET A 190 13.96 -7.75 -6.87
C MET A 190 13.17 -8.56 -5.84
N LEU A 191 11.86 -8.59 -6.01
CA LEU A 191 10.92 -9.38 -5.21
C LEU A 191 10.24 -10.45 -6.06
N VAL A 192 10.13 -11.65 -5.51
CA VAL A 192 9.60 -12.83 -6.22
C VAL A 192 8.45 -13.46 -5.43
N ASP A 193 7.34 -13.77 -6.10
CA ASP A 193 6.23 -14.58 -5.55
C ASP A 193 6.60 -16.06 -5.59
N MET A 194 7.66 -16.41 -4.85
CA MET A 194 8.11 -17.77 -4.70
C MET A 194 8.79 -17.94 -3.36
N VAL A 195 8.62 -19.13 -2.79
CA VAL A 195 9.27 -19.53 -1.54
C VAL A 195 10.78 -19.44 -1.69
N ILE A 196 11.42 -18.68 -0.80
CA ILE A 196 12.87 -18.61 -0.61
C ILE A 196 13.19 -19.02 0.84
N GLY A 197 14.19 -19.89 1.00
CA GLY A 197 14.55 -20.50 2.29
C GLY A 197 13.68 -21.72 2.63
N LEU A 198 14.10 -22.91 2.24
CA LEU A 198 13.28 -24.11 2.40
C LEU A 198 13.51 -24.76 3.78
N PRO A 199 12.47 -24.91 4.62
CA PRO A 199 12.64 -25.48 5.95
C PRO A 199 12.94 -26.97 5.85
N SER A 200 13.81 -27.49 6.70
CA SER A 200 14.15 -28.92 6.75
C SER A 200 13.47 -29.67 7.91
N ASN A 201 12.93 -28.95 8.89
CA ASN A 201 12.31 -29.51 10.09
C ASN A 201 11.19 -28.59 10.63
N ILE A 202 10.48 -29.04 11.67
CA ILE A 202 9.32 -28.33 12.21
C ILE A 202 9.69 -26.97 12.84
N GLU A 203 10.86 -26.87 13.47
CA GLU A 203 11.32 -25.62 14.09
C GLU A 203 11.55 -24.54 13.05
N GLN A 204 12.24 -24.86 11.95
CA GLN A 204 12.42 -23.93 10.83
C GLN A 204 11.08 -23.60 10.17
N TYR A 205 10.21 -24.59 9.99
CA TYR A 205 8.88 -24.41 9.40
C TYR A 205 8.05 -23.38 10.18
N GLU A 206 8.08 -23.42 11.51
CA GLU A 206 7.30 -22.51 12.36
C GLU A 206 7.89 -21.09 12.41
N LYS A 207 9.19 -20.94 12.16
CA LYS A 207 9.87 -19.64 12.08
C LYS A 207 9.71 -18.93 10.73
N ARG A 208 9.15 -19.62 9.72
CA ARG A 208 8.89 -19.03 8.40
C ARG A 208 7.85 -17.89 8.45
N PRO A 209 7.89 -16.97 7.48
CA PRO A 209 6.97 -15.83 7.40
C PRO A 209 5.49 -16.22 7.23
N ASP A 210 5.21 -17.40 6.69
CA ASP A 210 3.88 -17.82 6.25
C ASP A 210 2.80 -17.74 7.34
N GLY A 211 3.17 -18.00 8.59
CA GLY A 211 2.25 -17.90 9.73
C GLY A 211 1.82 -16.46 10.01
N ILE A 212 2.72 -15.50 9.82
CA ILE A 212 2.43 -14.05 9.96
C ILE A 212 1.65 -13.57 8.75
N ALA A 213 2.07 -13.94 7.54
CA ALA A 213 1.38 -13.63 6.30
C ALA A 213 -0.11 -14.04 6.34
N ARG A 214 -0.41 -15.26 6.80
CA ARG A 214 -1.80 -15.75 6.97
C ARG A 214 -2.63 -14.92 7.95
N LYS A 215 -2.04 -14.30 8.96
CA LYS A 215 -2.76 -13.42 9.90
C LYS A 215 -3.15 -12.11 9.22
N ILE A 216 -2.28 -11.56 8.37
CA ILE A 216 -2.51 -10.31 7.63
C ILE A 216 -3.67 -10.49 6.64
N VAL A 217 -3.70 -11.58 5.88
CA VAL A 217 -4.71 -11.80 4.84
C VAL A 217 -6.01 -12.44 5.34
N LYS A 218 -6.24 -12.50 6.67
CA LYS A 218 -7.48 -13.08 7.23
C LYS A 218 -8.69 -12.25 6.78
N PRO A 219 -9.80 -12.87 6.29
CA PRO A 219 -10.14 -14.30 6.35
C PRO A 219 -9.64 -15.16 5.17
N ARG A 220 -8.95 -14.60 4.18
CA ARG A 220 -8.47 -15.29 2.97
C ARG A 220 -7.18 -16.08 3.18
N THR A 221 -7.05 -16.81 4.29
CA THR A 221 -5.79 -17.49 4.68
C THR A 221 -5.31 -18.55 3.69
N SER A 222 -6.17 -19.01 2.78
CA SER A 222 -5.85 -19.99 1.74
C SER A 222 -5.04 -19.41 0.57
N THR A 223 -4.92 -18.08 0.46
CA THR A 223 -4.09 -17.44 -0.58
C THR A 223 -2.61 -17.68 -0.36
N VAL A 224 -2.18 -17.71 0.91
CA VAL A 224 -0.84 -18.15 1.31
C VAL A 224 -0.87 -19.67 1.39
N PHE A 225 -0.17 -20.36 0.49
CA PHE A 225 -0.14 -21.83 0.49
C PHE A 225 0.79 -22.40 1.58
N ALA A 226 0.81 -23.72 1.75
CA ALA A 226 1.68 -24.37 2.72
C ALA A 226 3.07 -24.58 2.09
N VAL A 227 4.13 -24.15 2.75
CA VAL A 227 5.49 -24.30 2.20
C VAL A 227 5.97 -25.74 2.34
N PRO A 228 6.46 -26.38 1.27
CA PRO A 228 7.07 -27.70 1.37
C PRO A 228 8.46 -27.62 2.01
N THR A 229 8.84 -28.70 2.67
CA THR A 229 10.19 -28.88 3.19
C THR A 229 11.21 -29.06 2.07
N ARG A 230 12.48 -28.77 2.33
CA ARG A 230 13.57 -28.96 1.36
C ARG A 230 13.60 -30.41 0.84
N GLN A 231 13.44 -31.39 1.71
CA GLN A 231 13.39 -32.81 1.34
C GLN A 231 12.25 -33.08 0.35
N ALA A 232 11.06 -32.51 0.58
CA ALA A 232 9.94 -32.66 -0.35
C ALA A 232 10.17 -31.92 -1.67
N VAL A 233 10.80 -30.75 -1.66
CA VAL A 233 11.11 -29.99 -2.88
C VAL A 233 12.06 -30.77 -3.78
N TYR A 234 13.01 -31.53 -3.24
CA TYR A 234 13.98 -32.28 -4.03
C TYR A 234 13.53 -33.71 -4.41
N GLU A 235 12.31 -34.10 -4.04
CA GLU A 235 11.69 -35.33 -4.54
C GLU A 235 11.00 -35.11 -5.90
N PHE A 236 11.10 -36.09 -6.80
CA PHE A 236 10.57 -35.99 -8.18
C PHE A 236 9.26 -36.75 -8.37
N ILE A 237 8.89 -37.60 -7.41
CA ILE A 237 7.66 -38.39 -7.46
C ILE A 237 6.71 -37.83 -6.42
N LYS A 238 5.49 -37.49 -6.85
CA LYS A 238 4.46 -36.86 -6.02
C LYS A 238 4.23 -37.55 -4.67
N ASP A 239 4.15 -38.87 -4.65
CA ASP A 239 3.93 -39.60 -3.40
C ASP A 239 5.14 -39.48 -2.47
N LYS A 240 6.36 -39.53 -3.02
CA LYS A 240 7.59 -39.28 -2.24
C LYS A 240 7.68 -37.86 -1.72
N GLN A 241 7.22 -36.85 -2.47
CA GLN A 241 7.16 -35.47 -2.00
C GLN A 241 6.24 -35.36 -0.77
N LYS A 242 5.06 -36.00 -0.82
CA LYS A 242 4.12 -36.05 0.30
C LYS A 242 4.72 -36.76 1.51
N ASP A 243 5.33 -37.94 1.30
CA ASP A 243 5.94 -38.75 2.35
C ASP A 243 7.11 -38.03 3.02
N ALA A 244 7.98 -37.38 2.23
CA ALA A 244 9.10 -36.59 2.73
C ALA A 244 8.63 -35.43 3.60
N ASN A 245 7.61 -34.69 3.16
CA ASN A 245 7.06 -33.58 3.94
C ASN A 245 6.38 -34.04 5.23
N LEU A 246 5.58 -35.12 5.13
CA LEU A 246 4.91 -35.71 6.29
C LEU A 246 5.93 -36.21 7.32
N SER A 247 7.01 -36.85 6.86
CA SER A 247 8.07 -37.35 7.73
C SER A 247 8.87 -36.23 8.41
N ALA A 248 9.13 -35.13 7.70
CA ALA A 248 9.94 -34.03 8.22
C ALA A 248 9.20 -33.13 9.21
N ILE A 249 7.89 -32.88 9.00
CA ILE A 249 7.14 -31.88 9.78
C ILE A 249 5.73 -32.32 10.21
N GLY A 250 5.33 -33.56 9.92
CA GLY A 250 4.00 -34.08 10.29
C GLY A 250 2.84 -33.45 9.51
N LYS A 251 3.11 -32.76 8.39
CA LYS A 251 2.09 -32.06 7.58
C LYS A 251 2.05 -32.60 6.15
N GLY A 252 0.84 -32.83 5.63
CA GLY A 252 0.64 -33.19 4.23
C GLY A 252 0.80 -32.01 3.27
N LEU A 253 0.94 -32.30 1.97
CA LEU A 253 1.01 -31.30 0.90
C LEU A 253 -0.27 -31.31 0.06
N SER A 254 -0.77 -30.11 -0.24
CA SER A 254 -1.89 -29.94 -1.18
C SER A 254 -1.44 -30.12 -2.63
N GLU A 255 -2.39 -30.46 -3.50
CA GLU A 255 -2.15 -30.58 -4.95
C GLU A 255 -1.61 -29.28 -5.56
N GLN A 256 -2.10 -28.14 -5.09
CA GLN A 256 -1.62 -26.82 -5.49
C GLN A 256 -0.14 -26.62 -5.13
N THR A 257 0.26 -27.01 -3.91
CA THR A 257 1.66 -26.90 -3.46
C THR A 257 2.58 -27.80 -4.28
N ILE A 258 2.14 -29.03 -4.57
CA ILE A 258 2.90 -29.99 -5.38
C ILE A 258 3.13 -29.46 -6.79
N ALA A 259 2.11 -28.83 -7.40
CA ALA A 259 2.20 -28.28 -8.75
C ALA A 259 3.24 -27.15 -8.87
N ILE A 260 3.54 -26.44 -7.78
CA ILE A 260 4.49 -25.32 -7.77
C ILE A 260 5.91 -25.70 -7.31
N ILE A 261 6.10 -26.91 -6.73
CA ILE A 261 7.43 -27.42 -6.32
C ILE A 261 8.51 -27.27 -7.41
N PRO A 262 8.25 -27.56 -8.71
CA PRO A 262 9.28 -27.39 -9.73
C PRO A 262 9.83 -25.95 -9.82
N LYS A 263 8.98 -24.94 -9.65
CA LYS A 263 9.38 -23.53 -9.64
C LYS A 263 10.13 -23.15 -8.37
N MET A 264 9.74 -23.70 -7.22
CA MET A 264 10.48 -23.50 -5.96
C MET A 264 11.89 -24.06 -6.06
N ARG A 265 12.02 -25.26 -6.63
CA ARG A 265 13.33 -25.89 -6.87
C ARG A 265 14.17 -25.06 -7.84
N GLU A 266 13.58 -24.57 -8.91
CA GLU A 266 14.25 -23.71 -9.90
C GLU A 266 14.85 -22.44 -9.27
N VAL A 267 14.10 -21.75 -8.40
CA VAL A 267 14.58 -20.57 -7.67
C VAL A 267 15.66 -20.94 -6.66
N ASP A 268 15.45 -22.00 -5.87
CA ASP A 268 16.41 -22.46 -4.86
C ASP A 268 17.74 -22.88 -5.50
N GLU A 269 17.73 -23.72 -6.54
CA GLU A 269 18.93 -24.14 -7.26
C GLU A 269 19.68 -22.95 -7.89
N PHE A 270 18.94 -21.97 -8.43
CA PHE A 270 19.55 -20.75 -8.97
C PHE A 270 20.28 -19.96 -7.89
N LEU A 271 19.65 -19.68 -6.75
CA LEU A 271 20.25 -18.89 -5.67
C LEU A 271 21.45 -19.60 -5.06
N LEU A 272 21.41 -20.92 -4.90
CA LEU A 272 22.53 -21.71 -4.38
C LEU A 272 23.71 -21.80 -5.36
N SER A 273 23.47 -21.61 -6.65
CA SER A 273 24.51 -21.64 -7.69
C SER A 273 25.10 -20.26 -7.98
N ASN A 274 24.49 -19.18 -7.49
CA ASN A 274 24.89 -17.79 -7.74
C ASN A 274 24.83 -17.01 -6.42
N GLU A 275 25.88 -17.16 -5.60
CA GLU A 275 25.97 -16.62 -4.24
C GLU A 275 25.74 -15.11 -4.18
N GLU A 276 26.06 -14.37 -5.25
CA GLU A 276 25.85 -12.92 -5.34
C GLU A 276 24.38 -12.50 -5.28
N TYR A 277 23.44 -13.40 -5.60
CA TYR A 277 22.00 -13.13 -5.51
C TYR A 277 21.38 -13.64 -4.22
N MET A 278 22.11 -14.43 -3.41
CA MET A 278 21.59 -14.96 -2.15
C MET A 278 21.22 -13.83 -1.20
N ASN A 279 19.98 -13.85 -0.73
CA ASN A 279 19.39 -12.82 0.15
C ASN A 279 19.33 -11.40 -0.45
N VAL A 280 19.74 -11.21 -1.70
CA VAL A 280 19.56 -10.00 -2.51
C VAL A 280 18.21 -10.06 -3.24
N ILE A 281 17.96 -11.18 -3.93
CA ILE A 281 16.63 -11.54 -4.41
C ILE A 281 15.83 -12.04 -3.20
N ARG A 282 14.65 -11.47 -2.97
CA ARG A 282 13.86 -11.73 -1.75
C ARG A 282 12.44 -12.20 -2.08
N GLU A 283 11.89 -13.00 -1.18
CA GLU A 283 10.49 -13.47 -1.25
C GLU A 283 9.54 -12.32 -0.87
N SER A 284 8.42 -12.24 -1.58
CA SER A 284 7.28 -11.40 -1.26
C SER A 284 6.00 -12.11 -1.71
N HIS A 285 4.83 -11.66 -1.27
CA HIS A 285 3.56 -12.30 -1.60
C HIS A 285 2.51 -11.27 -2.03
N PRO A 286 1.99 -11.33 -3.27
CA PRO A 286 1.09 -10.32 -3.83
C PRO A 286 -0.14 -10.06 -2.97
N GLU A 287 -0.85 -11.08 -2.50
CA GLU A 287 -2.06 -10.88 -1.69
C GLU A 287 -1.79 -10.22 -0.33
N VAL A 288 -0.61 -10.45 0.26
CA VAL A 288 -0.20 -9.76 1.49
C VAL A 288 0.14 -8.30 1.16
N CYS A 289 0.84 -8.07 0.05
CA CYS A 289 1.17 -6.72 -0.42
C CYS A 289 -0.09 -5.93 -0.75
N PHE A 290 -1.02 -6.47 -1.53
CA PHE A 290 -2.30 -5.83 -1.83
C PHE A 290 -3.09 -5.49 -0.58
N ALA A 291 -3.14 -6.38 0.42
CA ALA A 291 -3.81 -6.09 1.69
C ALA A 291 -3.18 -4.88 2.41
N ARG A 292 -1.86 -4.75 2.39
CA ARG A 292 -1.13 -3.62 2.99
C ARG A 292 -1.29 -2.34 2.19
N LEU A 293 -1.08 -2.38 0.87
CA LEU A 293 -1.21 -1.21 -0.01
C LEU A 293 -2.64 -0.66 -0.06
N ASN A 294 -3.64 -1.52 0.12
CA ASN A 294 -5.04 -1.11 0.17
C ASN A 294 -5.48 -0.65 1.57
N GLY A 295 -4.74 -0.99 2.63
CA GLY A 295 -5.13 -0.80 4.03
C GLY A 295 -6.10 -1.87 4.57
N GLU A 296 -6.72 -2.66 3.69
CA GLU A 296 -7.56 -3.80 4.04
C GLU A 296 -7.46 -4.93 3.01
N VAL A 297 -7.81 -6.15 3.44
CA VAL A 297 -7.78 -7.34 2.58
C VAL A 297 -8.80 -7.23 1.45
N LEU A 298 -8.33 -7.31 0.21
CA LEU A 298 -9.23 -7.41 -0.96
C LEU A 298 -10.01 -8.72 -0.92
N MET A 299 -11.33 -8.64 -0.85
CA MET A 299 -12.20 -9.82 -0.74
C MET A 299 -12.53 -10.45 -2.10
N THR A 300 -12.33 -9.70 -3.18
CA THR A 300 -12.61 -10.12 -4.55
C THR A 300 -11.59 -11.11 -5.08
N ASN A 301 -12.06 -12.04 -5.92
CA ASN A 301 -11.20 -13.06 -6.53
C ASN A 301 -10.32 -12.45 -7.62
N LYS A 302 -9.01 -12.68 -7.56
CA LYS A 302 -8.02 -12.09 -8.49
C LYS A 302 -8.23 -12.44 -9.96
N SER A 303 -8.89 -13.57 -10.25
CA SER A 303 -9.17 -13.99 -11.63
C SER A 303 -10.51 -13.46 -12.17
N GLU A 304 -11.34 -12.84 -11.33
CA GLU A 304 -12.65 -12.28 -11.72
C GLU A 304 -12.50 -10.82 -12.17
N LYS A 305 -13.48 -10.32 -12.92
CA LYS A 305 -13.43 -8.95 -13.46
C LYS A 305 -13.29 -7.90 -12.35
N GLU A 306 -14.10 -8.02 -11.31
CA GLU A 306 -14.10 -7.11 -10.15
C GLU A 306 -12.75 -7.15 -9.42
N GLY A 307 -12.18 -8.34 -9.20
CA GLY A 307 -10.89 -8.46 -8.53
C GLY A 307 -9.70 -7.96 -9.35
N ILE A 308 -9.81 -7.92 -10.68
CA ILE A 308 -8.85 -7.22 -11.55
C ILE A 308 -9.01 -5.71 -11.37
N THR A 309 -10.24 -5.19 -11.39
CA THR A 309 -10.53 -3.75 -11.20
C THR A 309 -9.97 -3.26 -9.86
N ASP A 310 -10.23 -3.97 -8.76
CA ASP A 310 -9.75 -3.59 -7.42
C ASP A 310 -8.22 -3.50 -7.36
N ARG A 311 -7.52 -4.49 -7.91
CA ARG A 311 -6.05 -4.53 -7.93
C ARG A 311 -5.47 -3.42 -8.80
N VAL A 312 -6.09 -3.11 -9.94
CA VAL A 312 -5.72 -1.96 -10.76
C VAL A 312 -5.89 -0.66 -9.98
N GLN A 313 -7.01 -0.48 -9.27
CA GLN A 313 -7.27 0.71 -8.46
C GLN A 313 -6.26 0.88 -7.30
N VAL A 314 -5.78 -0.21 -6.71
CA VAL A 314 -4.69 -0.15 -5.73
C VAL A 314 -3.40 0.29 -6.40
N LEU A 315 -2.99 -0.37 -7.48
CA LEU A 315 -1.70 -0.11 -8.14
C LEU A 315 -1.63 1.26 -8.84
N SER A 316 -2.76 1.79 -9.33
CA SER A 316 -2.81 3.08 -10.01
C SER A 316 -2.47 4.26 -9.09
N ARG A 317 -2.54 4.08 -7.77
CA ARG A 317 -2.07 5.06 -6.78
C ARG A 317 -0.54 5.18 -6.78
N TYR A 318 0.15 4.11 -7.16
CA TYR A 318 1.61 3.99 -7.09
C TYR A 318 2.33 4.14 -8.43
N LEU A 319 1.67 3.74 -9.51
CA LEU A 319 2.26 3.65 -10.83
C LEU A 319 1.27 4.13 -11.88
N GLN A 320 1.63 5.22 -12.56
CA GLN A 320 0.86 5.76 -13.66
C GLN A 320 0.83 4.78 -14.85
N GLY A 321 -0.29 4.73 -15.57
CA GLY A 321 -0.43 3.92 -16.78
C GLY A 321 -0.87 2.46 -16.56
N VAL A 322 -1.00 2.00 -15.31
CA VAL A 322 -1.66 0.72 -15.02
C VAL A 322 -3.16 0.89 -15.16
N SER A 323 -3.74 0.25 -16.18
CA SER A 323 -5.18 0.21 -16.42
C SER A 323 -5.65 -1.21 -16.71
N GLU A 324 -6.95 -1.48 -16.58
CA GLU A 324 -7.50 -2.78 -16.96
C GLU A 324 -7.20 -3.15 -18.42
N GLU A 325 -7.26 -2.17 -19.32
CA GLU A 325 -6.97 -2.36 -20.73
C GLU A 325 -5.50 -2.73 -20.95
N TYR A 326 -4.58 -2.01 -20.28
CA TYR A 326 -3.15 -2.30 -20.32
C TYR A 326 -2.86 -3.72 -19.83
N VAL A 327 -3.43 -4.11 -18.69
CA VAL A 327 -3.24 -5.44 -18.09
C VAL A 327 -3.75 -6.53 -19.02
N ARG A 328 -4.97 -6.41 -19.56
CA ARG A 328 -5.57 -7.41 -20.46
C ARG A 328 -4.79 -7.54 -21.76
N THR A 329 -4.37 -6.42 -22.34
CA THR A 329 -3.60 -6.39 -23.59
C THR A 329 -2.23 -7.00 -23.41
N SER A 330 -1.55 -6.67 -22.31
CA SER A 330 -0.24 -7.23 -21.95
C SER A 330 -0.32 -8.72 -21.66
N ALA A 331 -1.31 -9.17 -20.89
CA ALA A 331 -1.54 -10.59 -20.60
C ALA A 331 -1.73 -11.41 -21.89
N LYS A 332 -2.54 -10.89 -22.83
CA LYS A 332 -2.74 -11.52 -24.15
C LYS A 332 -1.44 -11.58 -24.96
N LYS A 333 -0.67 -10.48 -24.99
CA LYS A 333 0.60 -10.39 -25.73
C LYS A 333 1.65 -11.36 -25.19
N LEU A 334 1.72 -11.51 -23.86
CA LEU A 334 2.67 -12.38 -23.18
C LEU A 334 2.18 -13.82 -23.00
N GLY A 335 0.92 -14.11 -23.35
CA GLY A 335 0.34 -15.45 -23.22
C GLY A 335 0.31 -15.92 -21.76
N CYS A 336 -0.11 -15.05 -20.86
CA CYS A 336 -0.33 -15.32 -19.43
C CYS A 336 -1.71 -14.81 -19.00
N LYS A 337 -2.06 -15.00 -17.73
CA LYS A 337 -3.31 -14.48 -17.22
C LYS A 337 -3.15 -13.03 -16.72
N PRO A 338 -4.24 -12.26 -16.63
CA PRO A 338 -4.23 -10.91 -16.05
C PRO A 338 -3.75 -10.86 -14.58
N ASP A 339 -4.05 -11.88 -13.77
CA ASP A 339 -3.59 -11.96 -12.38
C ASP A 339 -2.08 -12.12 -12.30
N ASP A 340 -1.46 -12.93 -13.16
CA ASP A 340 0.01 -13.06 -13.22
C ASP A 340 0.71 -11.70 -13.48
N ILE A 341 0.08 -10.82 -14.26
CA ILE A 341 0.59 -9.46 -14.54
C ILE A 341 0.47 -8.58 -13.30
N LEU A 342 -0.71 -8.57 -12.67
CA LEU A 342 -0.98 -7.75 -11.49
C LEU A 342 -0.10 -8.16 -10.31
N ASP A 343 0.12 -9.46 -10.13
CA ASP A 343 0.97 -10.00 -9.08
C ASP A 343 2.43 -9.54 -9.27
N ALA A 344 2.98 -9.67 -10.50
CA ALA A 344 4.31 -9.16 -10.80
C ALA A 344 4.43 -7.64 -10.62
N VAL A 345 3.45 -6.85 -11.07
CA VAL A 345 3.46 -5.38 -10.91
C VAL A 345 3.39 -4.99 -9.43
N CYS A 346 2.57 -5.67 -8.63
CA CYS A 346 2.48 -5.44 -7.19
C CYS A 346 3.82 -5.65 -6.49
N LEU A 347 4.56 -6.69 -6.89
CA LEU A 347 5.89 -6.93 -6.35
C LEU A 347 6.93 -5.90 -6.81
N ALA A 348 6.82 -5.38 -8.03
CA ALA A 348 7.71 -4.33 -8.52
C ALA A 348 7.46 -3.01 -7.76
N VAL A 349 6.19 -2.65 -7.54
CA VAL A 349 5.81 -1.50 -6.69
C VAL A 349 6.33 -1.68 -5.27
N THR A 350 6.19 -2.88 -4.70
CA THR A 350 6.70 -3.20 -3.36
C THR A 350 8.22 -3.11 -3.29
N ALA A 351 8.94 -3.54 -4.33
CA ALA A 351 10.39 -3.42 -4.42
C ALA A 351 10.84 -1.95 -4.46
N ASN A 352 10.10 -1.10 -5.17
CA ASN A 352 10.32 0.35 -5.15
C ASN A 352 10.09 0.96 -3.75
N LEU A 353 9.00 0.58 -3.07
CA LEU A 353 8.73 1.05 -1.71
C LEU A 353 9.79 0.58 -0.70
N ASP A 354 10.38 -0.59 -0.94
CA ASP A 354 11.47 -1.11 -0.10
C ASP A 354 12.71 -0.22 -0.16
N ALA A 355 13.07 0.26 -1.35
CA ALA A 355 14.17 1.21 -1.53
C ALA A 355 13.88 2.58 -0.87
N GLN A 356 12.61 2.92 -0.66
CA GLN A 356 12.18 4.10 0.10
C GLN A 356 12.11 3.85 1.62
N GLY A 357 12.37 2.63 2.11
CA GLY A 357 12.22 2.27 3.52
C GLY A 357 10.76 2.18 3.99
N ARG A 358 9.81 2.02 3.05
CA ARG A 358 8.36 1.95 3.29
C ARG A 358 7.82 0.51 3.39
N THR A 359 8.70 -0.46 3.54
CA THR A 359 8.40 -1.88 3.75
C THR A 359 8.85 -2.35 5.14
N GLU A 360 8.37 -3.51 5.53
CA GLU A 360 8.86 -4.28 6.67
C GLU A 360 9.20 -5.71 6.24
N ILE A 361 10.08 -6.35 7.02
CA ILE A 361 10.43 -7.76 6.85
C ILE A 361 9.67 -8.55 7.89
N ILE A 362 8.97 -9.60 7.45
CA ILE A 362 8.35 -10.56 8.36
C ILE A 362 9.07 -11.91 8.28
N PRO A 363 9.37 -12.56 9.42
CA PRO A 363 9.45 -11.96 10.75
C PRO A 363 10.58 -10.91 10.82
N GLU A 364 10.50 -9.95 11.75
CA GLU A 364 11.49 -8.86 11.93
C GLU A 364 12.93 -9.37 12.06
N ASN A 365 13.11 -10.51 12.73
CA ASN A 365 14.38 -11.21 12.88
C ASN A 365 14.33 -12.54 12.12
N PRO A 366 14.61 -12.56 10.81
CA PRO A 366 14.47 -13.75 10.00
C PRO A 366 15.55 -14.79 10.30
N SER A 367 15.12 -16.02 10.53
CA SER A 367 16.02 -17.18 10.58
C SER A 367 16.46 -17.62 9.18
N THR A 368 17.55 -18.37 9.07
CA THR A 368 18.00 -18.96 7.82
C THR A 368 17.65 -20.44 7.75
N ASP A 369 17.49 -20.96 6.53
CA ASP A 369 17.46 -22.40 6.30
C ASP A 369 18.87 -23.04 6.40
N ASP A 370 18.94 -24.36 6.18
CA ASP A 370 20.20 -25.13 6.24
C ASP A 370 21.24 -24.74 5.17
N LYS A 371 20.85 -23.91 4.19
CA LYS A 371 21.71 -23.44 3.10
C LYS A 371 22.05 -21.95 3.23
N GLY A 372 21.59 -21.28 4.28
CA GLY A 372 21.90 -19.87 4.53
C GLY A 372 20.97 -18.88 3.81
N LEU A 373 19.88 -19.35 3.20
CA LEU A 373 18.83 -18.47 2.66
C LEU A 373 17.94 -18.02 3.81
N LYS A 374 17.69 -16.71 3.90
CA LYS A 374 16.78 -16.13 4.89
C LYS A 374 15.35 -16.55 4.59
N MET A 375 14.69 -17.11 5.60
CA MET A 375 13.26 -17.38 5.60
C MET A 375 12.52 -16.11 6.01
N GLN A 376 12.23 -15.26 5.03
CA GLN A 376 11.66 -13.92 5.24
C GLN A 376 10.75 -13.54 4.10
N MET A 377 9.83 -12.60 4.34
CA MET A 377 9.00 -11.99 3.31
C MET A 377 9.06 -10.47 3.44
N VAL A 378 9.28 -9.78 2.33
CA VAL A 378 9.25 -8.31 2.26
C VAL A 378 7.82 -7.88 1.94
N ILE A 379 7.23 -7.02 2.76
CA ILE A 379 5.86 -6.52 2.56
C ILE A 379 5.80 -5.01 2.82
N PRO A 380 4.86 -4.26 2.22
CA PRO A 380 4.62 -2.86 2.56
C PRO A 380 4.27 -2.69 4.04
N LYS A 381 4.69 -1.58 4.64
CA LYS A 381 4.18 -1.15 5.96
C LYS A 381 2.66 -0.91 5.84
N GLY A 382 1.95 -1.27 6.90
CA GLY A 382 0.48 -1.18 6.96
C GLY A 382 0.03 -0.01 7.80
#